data_AF-A0A1G4Z110-F1
#
_entry.id   AF-A0A1G4Z110-F1
#
_cell.length_a   1.000
_cell.length_b   1.000
_cell.length_c   1.000
_cell.angle_alpha   90.00
_cell.angle_beta   90.00
_cell.angle_gamma   90.00
#
_symmetry.space_group_name_H-M   'P 1'
#
loop_
_entity.id
_entity.type
_entity.pdbx_description
1 polymer ?
#
loop_
_entity_poly.entity_id
_entity_poly.type
_entity_poly.pdbx_seq_one_letter_code
_entity_poly.pdbx_strand_id
1 'polypeptide(L)'
;MILHGNTDPDAELVILYGNCQVPWIAQLLSAVDGRDGQRGYLSVLNHGPSEQALQLPSPRDLARCKLYLEQYDSEIFLRQREEVRDGIPKGCPTVLFPSYLARFLWPFRVAEPSPMCDSSHVFGRYSEGDRVGLKVRATGLRGEAAVDAYIARSTESMPNLNRRFDVDMNFMETRDRICDVAVCDYVRDNFRTEHLFWNFGHVSAKGIAELAIRVWRAAASDVGGDAATAPAKIREAAEVLGGMGPIQQPIHPRVAEHFGLQFHSHDMRYRWFDQRWTFREYMARYIGLDTNW
;
A
#
# COMPACT_ATOMS: atom_id res chain seq x y z
N MET A 1 -11.58 4.88 -11.27
CA MET A 1 -10.88 6.16 -11.03
C MET A 1 -11.46 6.80 -9.78
N ILE A 2 -10.66 7.59 -9.05
CA ILE A 2 -11.08 8.26 -7.81
C ILE A 2 -10.64 9.72 -7.90
N LEU A 3 -11.54 10.68 -7.67
CA LEU A 3 -11.25 12.11 -7.76
C LEU A 3 -11.35 12.75 -6.37
N HIS A 4 -10.31 13.51 -5.98
CA HIS A 4 -10.28 14.32 -4.76
C HIS A 4 -10.10 15.80 -5.11
N GLY A 5 -10.35 16.70 -4.15
CA GLY A 5 -10.23 18.15 -4.35
C GLY A 5 -11.39 18.73 -5.16
N ASN A 6 -11.10 19.62 -6.10
CA ASN A 6 -12.10 20.25 -6.96
C ASN A 6 -12.67 19.24 -7.97
N THR A 7 -13.98 19.04 -7.92
CA THR A 7 -14.70 18.15 -8.83
C THR A 7 -15.29 18.87 -10.05
N ASP A 8 -15.08 20.18 -10.18
CA ASP A 8 -15.49 20.92 -11.37
C ASP A 8 -14.82 20.33 -12.62
N PRO A 9 -15.59 20.03 -13.68
CA PRO A 9 -15.06 19.45 -14.92
C PRO A 9 -14.05 20.34 -15.65
N ASP A 10 -13.99 21.63 -15.33
CA ASP A 10 -13.06 22.61 -15.89
C ASP A 10 -11.89 22.96 -14.95
N ALA A 11 -11.85 22.39 -13.74
CA ALA A 11 -10.73 22.55 -12.82
C ALA A 11 -9.41 22.07 -13.44
N GLU A 12 -8.28 22.63 -13.01
CA GLU A 12 -6.98 22.02 -13.32
C GLU A 12 -6.90 20.62 -12.70
N LEU A 13 -6.22 19.69 -13.37
CA LEU A 13 -6.14 18.30 -12.92
C LEU A 13 -4.70 17.87 -12.65
N VAL A 14 -4.48 17.30 -11.48
CA VAL A 14 -3.31 16.45 -11.19
C VAL A 14 -3.74 15.00 -11.42
N ILE A 15 -3.09 14.29 -12.35
CA ILE A 15 -3.37 12.88 -12.59
C ILE A 15 -2.32 12.04 -11.88
N LEU A 16 -2.76 11.08 -11.07
CA LEU A 16 -1.91 10.11 -10.39
C LEU A 16 -2.15 8.72 -10.96
N TYR A 17 -1.13 8.11 -11.57
CA TYR A 17 -1.20 6.74 -12.07
C TYR A 17 -0.43 5.78 -11.15
N GLY A 18 -1.02 4.64 -10.82
CA GLY A 18 -0.33 3.59 -10.06
C GLY A 18 -1.26 2.62 -9.35
N ASN A 19 -0.75 1.99 -8.29
CA ASN A 19 -1.46 1.00 -7.50
C ASN A 19 -2.39 1.63 -6.44
N CYS A 20 -2.88 0.84 -5.49
CA CYS A 20 -3.81 1.25 -4.44
C CYS A 20 -3.29 2.36 -3.51
N GLN A 21 -2.01 2.76 -3.62
CA GLN A 21 -1.41 3.88 -2.89
C GLN A 21 -1.81 5.24 -3.47
N VAL A 22 -2.05 5.33 -4.78
CA VAL A 22 -2.25 6.63 -5.44
C VAL A 22 -3.50 7.39 -4.98
N PRO A 23 -4.64 6.76 -4.63
CA PRO A 23 -5.78 7.47 -4.05
C PRO A 23 -5.46 8.13 -2.71
N TRP A 24 -4.65 7.48 -1.87
CA TRP A 24 -4.24 8.05 -0.60
C TRP A 24 -3.29 9.24 -0.81
N ILE A 25 -2.34 9.13 -1.74
CA ILE A 25 -1.45 10.25 -2.09
C ILE A 25 -2.28 11.42 -2.66
N ALA A 26 -3.23 11.15 -3.55
CA ALA A 26 -4.11 12.15 -4.14
C ALA A 26 -4.89 12.91 -3.06
N GLN A 27 -5.45 12.19 -2.08
CA GLN A 27 -6.16 12.80 -0.97
C GLN A 27 -5.22 13.66 -0.10
N LEU A 28 -4.03 13.17 0.23
CA LEU A 28 -3.06 13.90 1.05
C LEU A 28 -2.51 15.15 0.37
N LEU A 29 -2.24 15.09 -0.94
CA LEU A 29 -1.80 16.24 -1.72
C LEU A 29 -2.90 17.30 -1.85
N SER A 30 -4.16 16.87 -2.05
CA SER A 30 -5.28 17.82 -2.13
C SER A 30 -5.50 18.61 -0.82
N ALA A 31 -5.12 18.04 0.33
CA ALA A 31 -5.19 18.73 1.63
C ALA A 31 -4.15 19.84 1.80
N VAL A 32 -3.10 19.89 0.97
CA VAL A 32 -2.02 20.89 1.05
C VAL A 32 -1.85 21.68 -0.24
N ASP A 33 -2.82 21.62 -1.15
CA ASP A 33 -2.79 22.34 -2.42
C ASP A 33 -2.67 23.86 -2.18
N GLY A 34 -1.67 24.48 -2.83
CA GLY A 34 -1.43 25.91 -2.73
C GLY A 34 -2.33 26.78 -3.61
N ARG A 35 -3.26 26.20 -4.36
CA ARG A 35 -4.20 26.90 -5.24
C ARG A 35 -5.60 27.03 -4.63
N ASP A 36 -5.71 27.10 -3.30
CA ASP A 36 -6.97 27.31 -2.58
C ASP A 36 -8.09 26.35 -3.00
N GLY A 37 -7.74 25.07 -3.23
CA GLY A 37 -8.70 24.04 -3.60
C GLY A 37 -9.24 24.12 -5.03
N GLN A 38 -8.56 24.83 -5.94
CA GLN A 38 -8.99 24.95 -7.34
C GLN A 38 -8.70 23.73 -8.21
N ARG A 39 -7.88 22.77 -7.76
CA ARG A 39 -7.48 21.60 -8.56
C ARG A 39 -8.17 20.31 -8.13
N GLY A 40 -8.43 19.46 -9.11
CA GLY A 40 -8.80 18.07 -8.90
C GLY A 40 -7.56 17.16 -8.88
N TYR A 41 -7.65 16.06 -8.14
CA TYR A 41 -6.62 15.01 -8.05
C TYR A 41 -7.23 13.67 -8.48
N LEU A 42 -6.99 13.26 -9.73
CA LEU A 42 -7.56 12.08 -10.35
C LEU A 42 -6.61 10.88 -10.24
N SER A 43 -7.05 9.85 -9.52
CA SER A 43 -6.36 8.57 -9.40
C SER A 43 -6.77 7.59 -10.49
N VAL A 44 -5.78 7.10 -11.23
CA VAL A 44 -5.88 6.09 -12.27
C VAL A 44 -5.19 4.83 -11.76
N LEU A 45 -5.99 3.83 -11.40
CA LEU A 45 -5.48 2.58 -10.86
C LEU A 45 -5.00 1.64 -11.98
N ASN A 46 -3.84 1.02 -11.77
CA ASN A 46 -3.24 0.01 -12.65
C ASN A 46 -3.85 -1.39 -12.47
N HIS A 47 -4.62 -1.61 -11.40
CA HIS A 47 -5.35 -2.85 -11.13
C HIS A 47 -6.77 -2.56 -10.60
N GLY A 48 -7.63 -3.56 -10.66
CA GLY A 48 -8.98 -3.54 -10.11
C GLY A 48 -9.44 -4.95 -9.73
N PRO A 49 -10.64 -5.10 -9.15
CA PRO A 49 -11.26 -6.40 -8.95
C PRO A 49 -11.28 -7.21 -10.25
N SER A 50 -11.13 -8.53 -10.16
CA SER A 50 -11.30 -9.41 -11.32
C SER A 50 -12.63 -9.12 -11.99
N GLU A 51 -12.64 -9.03 -13.33
CA GLU A 51 -13.81 -8.73 -14.18
C GLU A 51 -14.16 -7.24 -14.35
N GLN A 52 -13.55 -6.31 -13.61
CA GLN A 52 -13.74 -4.88 -13.88
C GLN A 52 -12.71 -4.36 -14.89
N ALA A 53 -13.20 -3.78 -15.98
CA ALA A 53 -12.34 -3.09 -16.93
C ALA A 53 -11.64 -1.91 -16.23
N LEU A 54 -10.32 -1.80 -16.44
CA LEU A 54 -9.56 -0.66 -15.97
C LEU A 54 -10.09 0.61 -16.62
N GLN A 55 -10.28 1.63 -15.79
CA GLN A 55 -10.87 2.90 -16.21
C GLN A 55 -9.77 3.85 -16.64
N LEU A 56 -9.92 4.44 -17.82
CA LEU A 56 -9.05 5.49 -18.35
C LEU A 56 -9.68 6.87 -18.13
N PRO A 57 -8.87 7.92 -17.90
CA PRO A 57 -9.36 9.29 -17.94
C PRO A 57 -9.96 9.61 -19.32
N SER A 58 -10.96 10.49 -19.35
CA SER A 58 -11.50 10.96 -20.62
C SER A 58 -10.46 11.79 -21.39
N PRO A 59 -10.56 11.93 -22.72
CA PRO A 59 -9.67 12.83 -23.47
C PRO A 59 -9.68 14.27 -22.93
N ARG A 60 -10.81 14.74 -22.38
CA ARG A 60 -10.92 16.04 -21.71
C ARG A 60 -10.09 16.10 -20.43
N ASP A 61 -10.14 15.05 -19.60
CA ASP A 61 -9.34 14.96 -18.38
C ASP A 61 -7.84 14.93 -18.69
N LEU A 62 -7.45 14.15 -19.70
CA LEU A 62 -6.05 14.09 -20.14
C LEU A 62 -5.57 15.46 -20.63
N ALA A 63 -6.36 16.17 -21.44
CA ALA A 63 -6.00 17.48 -21.99
C ALA A 63 -5.84 18.59 -20.93
N ARG A 64 -6.56 18.52 -19.81
CA ARG A 64 -6.47 19.51 -18.71
C ARG A 64 -5.44 19.13 -17.64
N CYS A 65 -4.74 18.02 -17.79
CA CYS A 65 -3.69 17.60 -16.88
C CYS A 65 -2.57 18.67 -16.80
N LYS A 66 -2.29 19.15 -15.58
CA LYS A 66 -1.25 20.15 -15.29
C LYS A 66 -0.03 19.58 -14.58
N LEU A 67 -0.17 18.39 -14.01
CA LEU A 67 0.89 17.64 -13.36
C LEU A 67 0.53 16.16 -13.42
N TYR A 68 1.47 15.35 -13.88
CA TYR A 68 1.34 13.91 -13.91
C TYR A 68 2.25 13.27 -12.87
N LEU A 69 1.66 12.57 -11.90
CA LEU A 69 2.39 11.82 -10.88
C LEU A 69 2.29 10.35 -11.25
N GLU A 70 3.43 9.72 -11.52
CA GLU A 70 3.46 8.35 -11.96
C GLU A 70 4.15 7.46 -10.95
N GLN A 71 3.49 6.39 -10.54
CA GLN A 71 4.12 5.36 -9.74
C GLN A 71 4.95 4.43 -10.63
N TYR A 72 6.23 4.28 -10.32
CA TYR A 72 7.09 3.26 -10.87
C TYR A 72 6.85 1.93 -10.15
N ASP A 73 6.04 1.09 -10.79
CA ASP A 73 5.77 -0.27 -10.36
C ASP A 73 6.36 -1.31 -11.33
N SER A 74 6.10 -2.59 -11.04
CA SER A 74 6.57 -3.72 -11.83
C SER A 74 5.62 -4.09 -12.97
N GLU A 75 4.53 -3.34 -13.16
CA GLU A 75 3.56 -3.53 -14.24
C GLU A 75 3.97 -2.67 -15.44
N ILE A 76 5.19 -2.94 -15.90
CA ILE A 76 5.90 -2.23 -16.96
C ILE A 76 5.26 -2.34 -18.36
N PHE A 77 4.15 -3.07 -18.52
CA PHE A 77 3.47 -3.30 -19.81
C PHE A 77 1.95 -3.12 -19.74
N LEU A 78 1.48 -2.11 -19.00
CA LEU A 78 0.08 -1.74 -19.08
C LEU A 78 -0.10 -0.66 -20.13
N ARG A 79 -0.80 -1.04 -21.21
CA ARG A 79 -1.32 -0.14 -22.25
C ARG A 79 -1.96 1.12 -21.65
N GLN A 80 -2.59 1.00 -20.48
CA GLN A 80 -3.19 2.12 -19.76
C GLN A 80 -2.17 3.22 -19.38
N ARG A 81 -0.96 2.85 -18.95
CA ARG A 81 0.11 3.83 -18.62
C ARG A 81 0.52 4.61 -19.86
N GLU A 82 0.71 3.90 -20.98
CA GLU A 82 1.06 4.49 -22.26
C GLU A 82 -0.06 5.42 -22.76
N GLU A 83 -1.32 4.99 -22.67
CA GLU A 83 -2.48 5.80 -23.07
C GLU A 83 -2.62 7.07 -22.23
N VAL A 84 -2.35 7.02 -20.91
CA VAL A 84 -2.31 8.23 -20.07
C VAL A 84 -1.16 9.14 -20.50
N ARG A 85 0.07 8.60 -20.64
CA ARG A 85 1.26 9.37 -21.09
C ARG A 85 1.08 10.03 -22.45
N ASP A 86 0.43 9.34 -23.38
CA ASP A 86 0.23 9.83 -24.73
C ASP A 86 -0.89 10.87 -24.81
N GLY A 87 -1.90 10.77 -23.95
CA GLY A 87 -3.03 11.68 -23.93
C GLY A 87 -2.80 12.99 -23.17
N ILE A 88 -1.85 13.05 -22.23
CA ILE A 88 -1.54 14.30 -21.50
C ILE A 88 -0.74 15.28 -22.38
N PRO A 89 -0.78 16.60 -22.08
CA PRO A 89 0.00 17.59 -22.82
C PRO A 89 1.51 17.29 -22.82
N LYS A 90 2.20 17.45 -23.95
CA LYS A 90 3.63 17.10 -24.10
C LYS A 90 4.59 17.88 -23.19
N GLY A 91 4.18 19.04 -22.67
CA GLY A 91 4.93 19.82 -21.69
C GLY A 91 4.45 19.65 -20.25
N CYS A 92 3.56 18.69 -19.98
CA CYS A 92 3.04 18.44 -18.64
C CYS A 92 4.19 17.95 -17.74
N PRO A 93 4.49 18.64 -16.62
CA PRO A 93 5.50 18.18 -15.68
C PRO A 93 5.12 16.80 -15.15
N THR A 94 6.12 15.94 -15.01
CA THR A 94 5.94 14.57 -14.54
C THR A 94 6.88 14.32 -13.36
N VAL A 95 6.35 13.68 -12.31
CA VAL A 95 7.15 13.18 -11.19
C VAL A 95 6.94 11.68 -11.07
N LEU A 96 8.04 10.94 -11.11
CA LEU A 96 8.08 9.50 -10.94
C LEU A 96 8.39 9.15 -9.48
N PHE A 97 7.60 8.27 -8.88
CA PHE A 97 7.79 7.83 -7.48
C PHE A 97 7.65 6.31 -7.34
N PRO A 98 8.35 5.66 -6.40
CA PRO A 98 8.37 4.19 -6.31
C PRO A 98 7.07 3.66 -5.68
N SER A 99 6.69 2.41 -6.00
CA SER A 99 5.71 1.71 -5.14
C SER A 99 6.33 1.33 -3.81
N TYR A 100 5.57 1.54 -2.74
CA TYR A 100 6.00 1.34 -1.37
C TYR A 100 5.65 -0.07 -0.86
N LEU A 101 6.54 -1.05 -1.05
CA LEU A 101 6.23 -2.48 -0.83
C LEU A 101 7.24 -3.18 0.09
N ALA A 102 6.79 -3.97 1.07
CA ALA A 102 7.68 -4.78 1.93
C ALA A 102 7.20 -6.24 2.04
N ARG A 103 7.96 -7.18 1.48
CA ARG A 103 7.66 -8.62 1.48
C ARG A 103 8.38 -9.36 2.60
N PHE A 104 9.49 -8.83 3.11
CA PHE A 104 10.36 -9.49 4.09
C PHE A 104 9.68 -9.72 5.44
N LEU A 105 8.66 -8.93 5.80
CA LEU A 105 7.88 -9.08 7.03
C LEU A 105 6.88 -10.27 6.98
N TRP A 106 6.52 -10.74 5.79
CA TRP A 106 5.58 -11.87 5.59
C TRP A 106 6.22 -12.96 4.73
N PRO A 107 7.22 -13.71 5.26
CA PRO A 107 8.03 -14.63 4.47
C PRO A 107 7.25 -15.80 3.84
N PHE A 108 6.07 -16.11 4.37
CA PHE A 108 5.22 -17.20 3.91
C PHE A 108 4.09 -16.75 2.97
N ARG A 109 4.00 -15.45 2.67
CA ARG A 109 2.94 -14.88 1.83
C ARG A 109 2.92 -15.50 0.43
N VAL A 110 1.71 -15.84 0.00
CA VAL A 110 1.37 -16.33 -1.35
C VAL A 110 -0.02 -15.80 -1.73
N ALA A 111 -0.44 -15.99 -2.99
CA ALA A 111 -1.83 -15.71 -3.36
C ALA A 111 -2.78 -16.66 -2.60
N GLU A 112 -3.90 -16.14 -2.10
CA GLU A 112 -4.93 -16.97 -1.47
C GLU A 112 -5.76 -17.68 -2.57
N PRO A 113 -5.82 -19.03 -2.59
CA PRO A 113 -6.62 -19.76 -3.55
C PRO A 113 -8.13 -19.67 -3.30
N SER A 114 -8.57 -19.31 -2.09
CA SER A 114 -9.99 -19.20 -1.74
C SER A 114 -10.24 -17.93 -0.92
N PRO A 115 -10.18 -16.74 -1.55
CA PRO A 115 -10.24 -15.46 -0.83
C PRO A 115 -11.59 -15.20 -0.17
N MET A 116 -12.65 -15.94 -0.57
CA MET A 116 -14.03 -15.78 -0.10
C MET A 116 -14.55 -14.36 -0.35
N CYS A 117 -14.62 -13.99 -1.62
CA CYS A 117 -15.14 -12.70 -2.03
C CYS A 117 -16.66 -12.65 -1.90
N ASP A 118 -17.17 -11.52 -1.42
CA ASP A 118 -18.60 -11.17 -1.42
C ASP A 118 -18.76 -9.66 -1.67
N SER A 119 -19.99 -9.15 -1.70
CA SER A 119 -20.25 -7.73 -1.98
C SER A 119 -19.65 -6.76 -0.95
N SER A 120 -19.47 -7.20 0.29
CA SER A 120 -18.79 -6.45 1.36
C SER A 120 -17.27 -6.65 1.39
N HIS A 121 -16.78 -7.75 0.79
CA HIS A 121 -15.38 -8.15 0.77
C HIS A 121 -14.95 -8.48 -0.66
N VAL A 122 -14.93 -7.47 -1.54
CA VAL A 122 -14.65 -7.67 -2.99
C VAL A 122 -13.27 -8.26 -3.28
N PHE A 123 -12.30 -8.07 -2.39
CA PHE A 123 -10.96 -8.68 -2.46
C PHE A 123 -10.80 -9.92 -1.56
N GLY A 124 -11.90 -10.40 -0.98
CA GLY A 124 -11.92 -11.54 -0.09
C GLY A 124 -11.90 -11.19 1.39
N ARG A 125 -12.51 -12.06 2.20
CA ARG A 125 -12.41 -12.05 3.67
C ARG A 125 -10.99 -12.39 4.15
N TYR A 126 -10.27 -13.20 3.36
CA TYR A 126 -8.84 -13.42 3.50
C TYR A 126 -8.17 -13.15 2.15
N SER A 127 -7.76 -11.91 1.93
CA SER A 127 -7.22 -11.45 0.65
C SER A 127 -5.82 -11.97 0.34
N GLU A 128 -5.09 -12.46 1.34
CA GLU A 128 -3.70 -12.90 1.24
C GLU A 128 -3.53 -14.30 1.82
N GLY A 129 -2.73 -15.13 1.14
CA GLY A 129 -2.46 -16.49 1.54
C GLY A 129 -1.17 -16.62 2.36
N ASP A 130 -1.09 -17.64 3.20
CA ASP A 130 0.13 -18.07 3.87
C ASP A 130 0.43 -19.53 3.50
N ARG A 131 1.55 -19.80 2.83
CA ARG A 131 1.89 -21.14 2.33
C ARG A 131 1.98 -22.21 3.42
N VAL A 132 2.32 -21.85 4.66
CA VAL A 132 2.35 -22.78 5.79
C VAL A 132 0.93 -22.96 6.33
N GLY A 133 0.18 -21.86 6.47
CA GLY A 133 -1.24 -21.89 6.85
C GLY A 133 -2.08 -22.76 5.91
N LEU A 134 -1.87 -22.62 4.59
CA LEU A 134 -2.50 -23.44 3.56
C LEU A 134 -2.19 -24.95 3.74
N LYS A 135 -0.94 -25.30 4.05
CA LYS A 135 -0.56 -26.69 4.32
C LYS A 135 -1.22 -27.24 5.58
N VAL A 136 -1.32 -26.44 6.64
CA VAL A 136 -2.04 -26.84 7.86
C VAL A 136 -3.52 -27.00 7.57
N ARG A 137 -4.14 -26.06 6.84
CA ARG A 137 -5.56 -26.11 6.43
C ARG A 137 -5.90 -27.42 5.73
N ALA A 138 -5.02 -27.86 4.82
CA ALA A 138 -5.16 -29.11 4.07
C ALA A 138 -5.16 -30.38 4.94
N THR A 139 -4.61 -30.33 6.16
CA THR A 139 -4.67 -31.46 7.10
C THR A 139 -5.99 -31.59 7.85
N GLY A 140 -6.91 -30.63 7.69
CA GLY A 140 -8.20 -30.62 8.39
C GLY A 140 -8.15 -30.08 9.82
N LEU A 141 -6.97 -29.72 10.35
CA LEU A 141 -6.84 -29.10 11.68
C LEU A 141 -7.53 -27.73 11.76
N ARG A 142 -8.09 -27.40 12.94
CA ARG A 142 -8.80 -26.14 13.22
C ARG A 142 -8.46 -25.61 14.62
N GLY A 143 -8.83 -24.36 14.91
CA GLY A 143 -8.66 -23.74 16.23
C GLY A 143 -7.20 -23.70 16.69
N GLU A 144 -6.97 -23.78 18.01
CA GLU A 144 -5.62 -23.74 18.59
C GLU A 144 -4.71 -24.86 18.08
N ALA A 145 -5.24 -26.07 17.85
CA ALA A 145 -4.44 -27.18 17.32
C ALA A 145 -3.87 -26.87 15.92
N ALA A 146 -4.61 -26.15 15.08
CA ALA A 146 -4.10 -25.65 13.81
C ALA A 146 -3.02 -24.58 13.99
N VAL A 147 -3.20 -23.67 14.96
CA VAL A 147 -2.22 -22.62 15.24
C VAL A 147 -0.91 -23.22 15.75
N ASP A 148 -0.97 -24.21 16.64
CA ASP A 148 0.22 -24.88 17.15
C ASP A 148 0.95 -25.65 16.04
N ALA A 149 0.20 -26.37 15.18
CA ALA A 149 0.76 -27.02 14.00
C ALA A 149 1.38 -26.02 13.01
N TYR A 150 0.78 -24.83 12.86
CA TYR A 150 1.34 -23.75 12.08
C TYR A 150 2.66 -23.25 12.67
N ILE A 151 2.69 -22.89 13.96
CA ILE A 151 3.88 -22.35 14.64
C ILE A 151 5.04 -23.34 14.57
N ALA A 152 4.79 -24.64 14.77
CA ALA A 152 5.82 -25.66 14.66
C ALA A 152 6.40 -25.73 13.23
N ARG A 153 5.54 -25.79 12.21
CA ARG A 153 5.96 -25.89 10.80
C ARG A 153 6.60 -24.61 10.27
N SER A 154 6.09 -23.44 10.64
CA SER A 154 6.63 -22.15 10.23
C SER A 154 7.99 -21.90 10.86
N THR A 155 8.18 -22.35 12.12
CA THR A 155 9.48 -22.35 12.81
C THR A 155 10.51 -23.19 12.07
N GLU A 156 10.17 -24.44 11.74
CA GLU A 156 11.08 -25.36 11.06
C GLU A 156 11.44 -24.87 9.64
N SER A 157 10.46 -24.28 8.94
CA SER A 157 10.61 -23.85 7.55
C SER A 157 10.89 -22.35 7.36
N MET A 158 11.29 -21.65 8.43
CA MET A 158 11.58 -20.22 8.38
C MET A 158 12.74 -19.96 7.41
N PRO A 159 12.56 -19.12 6.37
CA PRO A 159 13.65 -18.80 5.45
C PRO A 159 14.68 -17.90 6.14
N ASN A 160 15.85 -17.73 5.50
CA ASN A 160 16.81 -16.72 5.93
C ASN A 160 16.19 -15.32 5.80
N LEU A 161 15.84 -14.72 6.95
CA LEU A 161 15.15 -13.44 7.03
C LEU A 161 16.04 -12.27 6.63
N ASN A 162 17.35 -12.31 6.96
CA ASN A 162 18.31 -11.30 6.51
C ASN A 162 18.41 -11.29 4.99
N ARG A 163 18.54 -12.46 4.36
CA ARG A 163 18.59 -12.55 2.90
C ARG A 163 17.34 -11.97 2.24
N ARG A 164 16.15 -12.20 2.83
CA ARG A 164 14.89 -11.61 2.33
C ARG A 164 14.86 -10.10 2.49
N PHE A 165 15.31 -9.59 3.63
CA PHE A 165 15.46 -8.15 3.85
C PHE A 165 16.38 -7.54 2.79
N ASP A 166 17.55 -8.12 2.54
CA ASP A 166 18.49 -7.62 1.54
C ASP A 166 17.88 -7.60 0.12
N VAL A 167 17.11 -8.63 -0.24
CA VAL A 167 16.41 -8.67 -1.54
C VAL A 167 15.42 -7.52 -1.67
N ASP A 168 14.61 -7.27 -0.63
CA ASP A 168 13.62 -6.20 -0.66
C ASP A 168 14.25 -4.81 -0.62
N MET A 169 15.32 -4.61 0.16
CA MET A 169 16.05 -3.34 0.19
C MET A 169 16.69 -3.05 -1.17
N ASN A 170 17.39 -4.02 -1.77
CA ASN A 170 17.97 -3.85 -3.10
C ASN A 170 16.88 -3.59 -4.17
N PHE A 171 15.71 -4.20 -4.03
CA PHE A 171 14.57 -3.93 -4.90
C PHE A 171 14.07 -2.48 -4.76
N MET A 172 13.91 -1.98 -3.54
CA MET A 172 13.53 -0.58 -3.29
C MET A 172 14.61 0.39 -3.80
N GLU A 173 15.89 0.18 -3.46
CA GLU A 173 17.01 1.00 -3.91
C GLU A 173 17.12 1.08 -5.43
N THR A 174 16.81 -0.02 -6.13
CA THR A 174 16.81 -0.01 -7.60
C THR A 174 15.70 0.86 -8.16
N ARG A 175 14.53 0.93 -7.50
CA ARG A 175 13.44 1.83 -7.90
C ARG A 175 13.73 3.28 -7.54
N ASP A 176 14.25 3.53 -6.34
CA ASP A 176 14.66 4.86 -5.88
C ASP A 176 15.65 5.51 -6.86
N ARG A 177 16.57 4.73 -7.46
CA ARG A 177 17.52 5.24 -8.47
C ARG A 177 16.88 5.64 -9.81
N ILE A 178 15.68 5.17 -10.10
CA ILE A 178 14.95 5.47 -11.34
C ILE A 178 13.96 6.63 -11.11
N CYS A 179 13.44 6.77 -9.89
CA CYS A 179 12.41 7.72 -9.54
C CYS A 179 12.98 9.08 -9.13
N ASP A 180 12.16 10.12 -9.23
CA ASP A 180 12.45 11.45 -8.67
C ASP A 180 12.32 11.46 -7.13
N VAL A 181 11.64 10.44 -6.60
CA VAL A 181 11.42 10.22 -5.16
C VAL A 181 12.12 8.93 -4.73
N ALA A 182 12.84 8.97 -3.62
CA ALA A 182 13.40 7.79 -2.94
C ALA A 182 12.65 7.52 -1.62
N VAL A 183 12.60 6.29 -1.13
CA VAL A 183 11.98 5.96 0.18
C VAL A 183 12.68 4.84 0.94
N CYS A 184 13.64 4.13 0.32
CA CYS A 184 14.30 2.98 0.91
C CYS A 184 15.10 3.32 2.18
N ASP A 185 15.73 4.48 2.20
CA ASP A 185 16.41 5.06 3.37
C ASP A 185 15.48 5.13 4.59
N TYR A 186 14.29 5.70 4.40
CA TYR A 186 13.32 5.84 5.47
C TYR A 186 12.86 4.50 6.01
N VAL A 187 12.65 3.51 5.11
CA VAL A 187 12.31 2.16 5.54
C VAL A 187 13.42 1.59 6.41
N ARG A 188 14.67 1.61 5.92
CA ARG A 188 15.83 1.04 6.61
C ARG A 188 15.98 1.58 8.03
N ASP A 189 15.75 2.88 8.18
CA ASP A 189 15.96 3.59 9.43
C ASP A 189 14.80 3.42 10.41
N ASN A 190 13.57 3.23 9.92
CA ASN A 190 12.37 3.34 10.76
C ASN A 190 11.55 2.04 10.88
N PHE A 191 11.73 1.03 10.02
CA PHE A 191 10.84 -0.15 10.04
C PHE A 191 10.91 -0.97 11.34
N ARG A 192 11.97 -0.81 12.14
CA ARG A 192 12.11 -1.49 13.43
C ARG A 192 11.39 -0.77 14.55
N THR A 193 11.30 0.56 14.50
CA THR A 193 10.70 1.38 15.54
C THR A 193 9.24 1.70 15.23
N GLU A 194 8.87 1.72 13.94
CA GLU A 194 7.58 2.15 13.45
C GLU A 194 6.87 1.06 12.62
N HIS A 195 5.56 0.89 12.85
CA HIS A 195 4.74 -0.05 12.07
C HIS A 195 4.39 0.57 10.70
N LEU A 196 5.36 0.62 9.78
CA LEU A 196 5.22 1.29 8.48
C LEU A 196 4.30 0.58 7.50
N PHE A 197 4.22 -0.75 7.59
CA PHE A 197 3.51 -1.60 6.64
C PHE A 197 2.41 -2.37 7.34
N TRP A 198 1.20 -2.33 6.79
CA TRP A 198 0.07 -3.11 7.27
C TRP A 198 -0.06 -4.44 6.56
N ASN A 199 0.32 -4.50 5.29
CA ASN A 199 0.58 -5.74 4.57
C ASN A 199 1.71 -5.45 3.56
N PHE A 200 1.97 -6.38 2.63
CA PHE A 200 3.10 -6.22 1.72
C PHE A 200 3.05 -4.99 0.81
N GLY A 201 1.87 -4.37 0.60
CA GLY A 201 1.70 -3.19 -0.24
C GLY A 201 0.84 -2.07 0.33
N HIS A 202 0.17 -2.29 1.46
CA HIS A 202 -0.55 -1.27 2.22
C HIS A 202 0.32 -0.77 3.36
N VAL A 203 0.40 0.55 3.51
CA VAL A 203 1.21 1.22 4.52
C VAL A 203 0.36 1.91 5.58
N SER A 204 0.94 2.13 6.76
CA SER A 204 0.31 2.89 7.83
C SER A 204 0.23 4.38 7.50
N ALA A 205 -0.46 5.15 8.36
CA ALA A 205 -0.49 6.61 8.30
C ALA A 205 0.93 7.22 8.18
N LYS A 206 1.86 6.76 9.02
CA LYS A 206 3.26 7.22 8.99
C LYS A 206 3.96 6.89 7.67
N GLY A 207 3.77 5.68 7.15
CA GLY A 207 4.36 5.26 5.88
C GLY A 207 3.81 6.09 4.71
N ILE A 208 2.48 6.17 4.57
CA ILE A 208 1.88 6.90 3.44
C ILE A 208 2.16 8.40 3.51
N ALA A 209 2.21 8.99 4.71
CA ALA A 209 2.57 10.38 4.91
C ALA A 209 3.99 10.67 4.42
N GLU A 210 4.97 9.81 4.74
CA GLU A 210 6.34 10.01 4.30
C GLU A 210 6.46 9.98 2.78
N LEU A 211 5.82 9.00 2.12
CA LEU A 211 5.80 8.94 0.66
C LEU A 211 5.15 10.20 0.07
N ALA A 212 3.98 10.60 0.58
CA ALA A 212 3.27 11.79 0.10
C ALA A 212 4.09 13.09 0.32
N ILE A 213 4.82 13.22 1.42
CA ILE A 213 5.71 14.37 1.68
C ILE A 213 6.82 14.43 0.64
N ARG A 214 7.46 13.29 0.32
CA ARG A 214 8.54 13.27 -0.67
C ARG A 214 8.03 13.52 -2.08
N VAL A 215 6.86 12.99 -2.44
CA VAL A 215 6.16 13.31 -3.69
C VAL A 215 5.81 14.81 -3.76
N TRP A 216 5.24 15.37 -2.69
CA TRP A 216 4.93 16.80 -2.61
C TRP A 216 6.18 17.66 -2.80
N ARG A 217 7.31 17.32 -2.14
CA ARG A 217 8.59 18.02 -2.30
C ARG A 217 9.09 18.00 -3.75
N ALA A 218 9.04 16.84 -4.40
CA ALA A 218 9.44 16.70 -5.80
C ALA A 218 8.53 17.48 -6.75
N ALA A 219 7.25 17.63 -6.41
CA ALA A 219 6.24 18.34 -7.19
C ALA A 219 5.95 19.77 -6.69
N ALA A 220 6.75 20.32 -5.78
CA ALA A 220 6.39 21.52 -5.02
C ALA A 220 6.20 22.77 -5.90
N SER A 221 6.95 22.87 -7.00
CA SER A 221 6.80 23.94 -8.00
C SER A 221 5.41 23.96 -8.65
N ASP A 222 4.80 22.78 -8.79
CA ASP A 222 3.58 22.58 -9.56
C ASP A 222 2.38 22.50 -8.62
N VAL A 223 2.47 21.76 -7.52
CA VAL A 223 1.44 21.64 -6.48
C VAL A 223 1.32 22.94 -5.68
N GLY A 224 2.43 23.61 -5.40
CA GLY A 224 2.48 24.74 -4.48
C GLY A 224 2.31 24.33 -3.02
N GLY A 225 1.76 25.24 -2.22
CA GLY A 225 1.60 25.09 -0.78
C GLY A 225 2.76 25.71 -0.02
N ASP A 226 2.56 25.93 1.28
CA ASP A 226 3.58 26.50 2.14
C ASP A 226 4.54 25.40 2.61
N ALA A 227 5.82 25.53 2.21
CA ALA A 227 6.83 24.55 2.52
C ALA A 227 7.12 24.38 4.02
N ALA A 228 6.81 25.39 4.83
CA ALA A 228 6.95 25.30 6.28
C ALA A 228 5.85 24.45 6.94
N THR A 229 4.65 24.43 6.36
CA THR A 229 3.47 23.79 6.99
C THR A 229 2.97 22.54 6.27
N ALA A 230 3.22 22.38 4.96
CA ALA A 230 2.71 21.27 4.18
C ALA A 230 3.08 19.88 4.74
N PRO A 231 4.34 19.60 5.17
CA PRO A 231 4.67 18.30 5.74
C PRO A 231 3.87 17.97 7.01
N ALA A 232 3.62 18.96 7.88
CA ALA A 232 2.84 18.75 9.10
C ALA A 232 1.38 18.46 8.77
N LYS A 233 0.78 19.22 7.83
CA LYS A 233 -0.59 19.00 7.36
C LYS A 233 -0.77 17.63 6.70
N ILE A 234 0.21 17.17 5.91
CA ILE A 234 0.18 15.82 5.32
C ILE A 234 0.19 14.75 6.42
N ARG A 235 1.04 14.89 7.45
CA ARG A 235 1.06 13.93 8.57
C ARG A 235 -0.27 13.94 9.32
N GLU A 236 -0.83 15.10 9.63
CA GLU A 236 -2.13 15.23 10.29
C GLU A 236 -3.25 14.57 9.47
N ALA A 237 -3.34 14.87 8.18
CA ALA A 237 -4.32 14.27 7.28
C ALA A 237 -4.16 12.74 7.18
N ALA A 238 -2.92 12.23 7.17
CA ALA A 238 -2.65 10.79 7.14
C ALA A 238 -3.06 10.09 8.45
N GLU A 239 -2.89 10.74 9.60
CA GLU A 239 -3.34 10.21 10.89
C GLU A 239 -4.87 10.17 10.97
N VAL A 240 -5.58 11.20 10.50
CA VAL A 240 -7.06 11.19 10.39
C VAL A 240 -7.54 10.05 9.50
N LEU A 241 -6.83 9.82 8.40
CA LEU A 241 -7.06 8.71 7.47
C LEU A 241 -6.77 7.33 8.09
N GLY A 242 -5.92 7.30 9.11
CA GLY A 242 -5.56 6.11 9.87
C GLY A 242 -4.61 5.15 9.15
N GLY A 243 -4.29 5.34 7.86
CA GLY A 243 -3.48 4.44 7.02
C GLY A 243 -4.30 3.66 5.98
N MET A 244 -3.64 2.87 5.14
CA MET A 244 -4.25 2.29 3.93
C MET A 244 -5.17 1.08 4.13
N GLY A 245 -6.49 1.31 4.16
CA GLY A 245 -7.50 0.26 4.06
C GLY A 245 -7.60 -0.65 5.29
N PRO A 246 -8.67 -1.42 5.48
CA PRO A 246 -9.06 -1.88 6.80
C PRO A 246 -8.27 -3.09 7.34
N ILE A 247 -7.21 -3.53 6.66
CA ILE A 247 -6.50 -4.78 6.96
C ILE A 247 -5.06 -4.50 7.41
N GLN A 248 -4.69 -5.07 8.55
CA GLN A 248 -3.32 -5.26 9.03
C GLN A 248 -3.03 -6.76 9.09
N GLN A 249 -2.17 -7.25 8.21
CA GLN A 249 -1.72 -8.63 8.18
C GLN A 249 -0.81 -8.89 9.39
N PRO A 250 -1.14 -9.87 10.25
CA PRO A 250 -0.29 -10.18 11.41
C PRO A 250 1.14 -10.54 11.01
N ILE A 251 2.11 -9.99 11.74
CA ILE A 251 3.52 -10.33 11.59
C ILE A 251 3.80 -11.56 12.44
N HIS A 252 4.50 -12.55 11.87
CA HIS A 252 4.86 -13.76 12.60
C HIS A 252 5.77 -13.41 13.80
N PRO A 253 5.53 -13.93 15.02
CA PRO A 253 6.31 -13.56 16.21
C PRO A 253 7.82 -13.71 16.06
N ARG A 254 8.29 -14.84 15.47
CA ARG A 254 9.72 -15.03 15.15
C ARG A 254 10.29 -14.02 14.14
N VAL A 255 9.48 -13.49 13.22
CA VAL A 255 9.92 -12.45 12.29
C VAL A 255 10.07 -11.13 13.05
N ALA A 256 9.12 -10.81 13.93
CA ALA A 256 9.19 -9.62 14.77
C ALA A 256 10.39 -9.66 15.72
N GLU A 257 10.63 -10.80 16.36
CA GLU A 257 11.80 -11.05 17.22
C GLU A 257 13.12 -10.93 16.44
N HIS A 258 13.24 -11.61 15.29
CA HIS A 258 14.45 -11.59 14.47
C HIS A 258 14.86 -10.17 14.05
N PHE A 259 13.89 -9.33 13.66
CA PHE A 259 14.17 -7.95 13.25
C PHE A 259 14.19 -6.95 14.41
N GLY A 260 13.84 -7.36 15.63
CA GLY A 260 13.75 -6.48 16.79
C GLY A 260 12.69 -5.39 16.62
N LEU A 261 11.50 -5.74 16.15
CA LEU A 261 10.41 -4.78 15.93
C LEU A 261 9.87 -4.27 17.28
N GLN A 262 10.16 -3.00 17.60
CA GLN A 262 9.87 -2.38 18.90
C GLN A 262 8.38 -2.09 19.11
N PHE A 263 7.63 -1.89 18.03
CA PHE A 263 6.17 -1.69 18.10
C PHE A 263 5.40 -3.00 18.31
N HIS A 264 6.05 -4.16 18.14
CA HIS A 264 5.41 -5.45 18.23
C HIS A 264 5.40 -5.97 19.68
N SER A 265 4.26 -6.53 20.10
CA SER A 265 4.13 -7.27 21.35
C SER A 265 3.38 -8.58 21.13
N HIS A 266 3.50 -9.54 22.05
CA HIS A 266 2.80 -10.82 21.96
C HIS A 266 1.27 -10.65 21.89
N ASP A 267 0.75 -9.64 22.60
CA ASP A 267 -0.69 -9.37 22.67
C ASP A 267 -1.12 -8.26 21.71
N MET A 268 -0.25 -7.86 20.77
CA MET A 268 -0.57 -6.91 19.73
C MET A 268 -1.76 -7.40 18.92
N ARG A 269 -2.79 -6.56 18.82
CA ARG A 269 -3.98 -6.83 18.02
C ARG A 269 -3.92 -6.08 16.70
N TYR A 270 -4.03 -6.81 15.61
CA TYR A 270 -4.03 -6.32 14.25
C TYR A 270 -5.47 -6.03 13.82
N ARG A 271 -5.67 -4.90 13.13
CA ARG A 271 -6.95 -4.55 12.53
C ARG A 271 -7.30 -5.54 11.40
N TRP A 272 -8.50 -6.07 11.39
CA TRP A 272 -9.02 -6.88 10.30
C TRP A 272 -10.47 -6.51 10.03
N PHE A 273 -10.72 -5.62 9.06
CA PHE A 273 -12.02 -4.98 8.89
C PHE A 273 -12.44 -4.20 10.15
N ASP A 274 -13.61 -4.50 10.69
CA ASP A 274 -14.13 -3.97 11.96
C ASP A 274 -13.63 -4.75 13.19
N GLN A 275 -12.84 -5.81 12.97
CA GLN A 275 -12.30 -6.67 14.01
C GLN A 275 -10.88 -6.28 14.43
N ARG A 276 -10.46 -6.85 15.58
CA ARG A 276 -9.08 -6.75 16.09
C ARG A 276 -8.61 -8.08 16.66
N TRP A 277 -7.63 -8.70 16.03
CA TRP A 277 -7.16 -10.02 16.42
C TRP A 277 -5.67 -10.05 16.75
N THR A 278 -5.31 -10.84 17.75
CA THR A 278 -3.92 -11.25 17.94
C THR A 278 -3.46 -12.13 16.78
N PHE A 279 -2.15 -12.36 16.68
CA PHE A 279 -1.59 -13.30 15.70
C PHE A 279 -2.27 -14.67 15.74
N ARG A 280 -2.42 -15.26 16.95
CA ARG A 280 -3.04 -16.58 17.14
C ARG A 280 -4.52 -16.59 16.72
N GLU A 281 -5.27 -15.58 17.16
CA GLU A 281 -6.69 -15.43 16.83
C GLU A 281 -6.93 -15.33 15.32
N TYR A 282 -6.09 -14.57 14.61
CA TYR A 282 -6.14 -14.49 13.14
C TYR A 282 -5.80 -15.84 12.50
N MET A 283 -4.71 -16.48 12.90
CA MET A 283 -4.27 -17.74 12.28
C MET A 283 -5.28 -18.86 12.46
N ALA A 284 -5.92 -18.97 13.63
CA ALA A 284 -6.99 -19.94 13.88
C ALA A 284 -8.15 -19.76 12.88
N ARG A 285 -8.56 -18.52 12.65
CA ARG A 285 -9.66 -18.16 11.75
C ARG A 285 -9.28 -18.32 10.28
N TYR A 286 -8.12 -17.83 9.87
CA TYR A 286 -7.60 -17.95 8.51
C TYR A 286 -7.46 -19.43 8.09
N ILE A 287 -6.82 -20.26 8.92
CA ILE A 287 -6.66 -21.69 8.65
C ILE A 287 -8.01 -22.40 8.66
N GLY A 288 -8.91 -21.99 9.56
CA GLY A 288 -10.25 -22.53 9.67
C GLY A 288 -11.22 -22.09 8.59
N LEU A 289 -10.88 -21.05 7.81
CA LEU A 289 -11.81 -20.31 6.94
C LEU A 289 -13.04 -19.82 7.71
N ASP A 290 -12.82 -19.33 8.93
CA ASP A 290 -13.90 -18.77 9.76
C ASP A 290 -14.34 -17.41 9.23
N THR A 291 -15.62 -17.28 8.89
CA THR A 291 -16.26 -16.05 8.41
C THR A 291 -17.34 -15.54 9.35
N ASN A 292 -17.48 -16.13 10.55
CA ASN A 292 -18.48 -15.75 11.54
C ASN A 292 -17.92 -14.65 12.46
N TRP A 293 -17.81 -13.43 11.92
CA TRP A 293 -17.38 -12.23 12.62
C TRP A 293 -17.93 -10.98 11.94
#